data_AF-A0A963DRN2-F1
#
_entry.id   AF-A0A963DRN2-F1
#
_cell.length_a   1.000
_cell.length_b   1.000
_cell.length_c   1.000
_cell.angle_alpha   90.00
_cell.angle_beta   90.00
_cell.angle_gamma   90.00
#
_symmetry.space_group_name_H-M   'P 1'
#
loop_
_entity.id
_entity.type
_entity.pdbx_description
1 polymer ?
#
loop_
_entity_poly.entity_id
_entity_poly.type
_entity_poly.pdbx_seq_one_letter_code
_entity_poly.pdbx_strand_id
1 'polypeptide(L)'
;MADYHMKATGPDLDLHFRMAMDVLEKVEHLEACGEPVTADSLYQHLQLPLNGDPTITMSRIEQGLSQVQYWREQFITRNIVHHRLHLAILAHQVQGEIWRLQQYQYYFDNLLRQADTLLKNTLHLPAESSTGAVGAPCQQRSKHRPSNDGCLQ
;
A
#
# COMPACT_ATOMS: atom_id res chain seq x y z
N MET A 1 -40.75 -35.85 -11.97
CA MET A 1 -40.77 -35.17 -10.66
C MET A 1 -39.40 -35.33 -10.03
N ALA A 2 -38.65 -34.24 -9.98
CA ALA A 2 -37.47 -34.10 -9.15
C ALA A 2 -37.37 -32.61 -8.83
N ASP A 3 -38.08 -32.21 -7.77
CA ASP A 3 -37.96 -30.90 -7.16
C ASP A 3 -36.58 -30.79 -6.51
N TYR A 4 -35.66 -30.13 -7.19
CA TYR A 4 -34.47 -29.55 -6.56
C TYR A 4 -34.50 -28.03 -6.73
N HIS A 5 -35.61 -27.41 -6.32
CA HIS A 5 -35.59 -26.00 -5.98
C HIS A 5 -34.92 -25.88 -4.60
N MET A 6 -33.58 -26.01 -4.59
CA MET A 6 -32.79 -25.68 -3.41
C MET A 6 -33.07 -24.22 -3.08
N LYS A 7 -33.87 -24.01 -2.02
CA LYS A 7 -33.96 -22.75 -1.30
C LYS A 7 -32.61 -22.51 -0.61
N ALA A 8 -31.58 -22.20 -1.40
CA ALA A 8 -30.40 -21.54 -0.87
C ALA A 8 -30.84 -20.09 -0.57
N THR A 9 -31.06 -19.80 0.70
CA THR A 9 -31.39 -18.46 1.20
C THR A 9 -30.31 -17.50 0.71
N GLY A 10 -30.68 -16.44 -0.04
CA GLY A 10 -29.75 -15.48 -0.67
C GLY A 10 -28.47 -15.11 0.10
N PRO A 11 -28.50 -14.82 1.42
CA PRO A 11 -27.30 -14.56 2.21
C PRO A 11 -26.29 -15.73 2.32
N ASP A 12 -26.75 -16.98 2.29
CA ASP A 12 -25.86 -18.14 2.34
C ASP A 12 -25.17 -18.39 0.99
N LEU A 13 -25.85 -18.06 -0.12
CA LEU A 13 -25.28 -18.11 -1.46
C LEU A 13 -24.18 -17.06 -1.63
N ASP A 14 -24.42 -15.83 -1.16
CA ASP A 14 -23.41 -14.76 -1.19
C ASP A 14 -22.19 -15.10 -0.34
N LEU A 15 -22.39 -15.74 0.81
CA LEU A 15 -21.30 -16.21 1.66
C LEU A 15 -20.51 -17.35 1.00
N HIS A 16 -21.21 -18.32 0.37
CA HIS A 16 -20.57 -19.38 -0.39
C HIS A 16 -19.73 -18.84 -1.55
N PHE A 17 -20.31 -17.90 -2.31
CA PHE A 17 -19.64 -17.29 -3.43
C PHE A 17 -18.40 -16.50 -2.97
N ARG A 18 -18.53 -15.70 -1.90
CA ARG A 18 -17.41 -14.99 -1.28
C ARG A 18 -16.30 -15.96 -0.89
N MET A 19 -16.63 -17.01 -0.15
CA MET A 19 -15.66 -18.02 0.28
C MET A 19 -14.94 -18.66 -0.92
N ALA A 20 -15.67 -19.04 -1.96
CA ALA A 20 -15.08 -19.61 -3.17
C ALA A 20 -14.16 -18.61 -3.89
N MET A 21 -14.47 -17.31 -3.86
CA MET A 21 -13.57 -16.27 -4.39
C MET A 21 -12.31 -16.10 -3.53
N ASP A 22 -12.44 -16.10 -2.20
CA ASP A 22 -11.31 -15.98 -1.28
C ASP A 22 -10.38 -17.20 -1.41
N VAL A 23 -10.96 -18.39 -1.50
CA VAL A 23 -10.22 -19.64 -1.78
C VAL A 23 -9.52 -19.55 -3.14
N LEU A 24 -10.19 -19.09 -4.19
CA LEU A 24 -9.56 -18.94 -5.51
C LEU A 24 -8.34 -18.02 -5.45
N GLU A 25 -8.47 -16.84 -4.85
CA GLU A 25 -7.38 -15.86 -4.77
C GLU A 25 -6.17 -16.47 -4.05
N LYS A 26 -6.40 -17.22 -2.97
CA LYS A 26 -5.33 -17.92 -2.25
C LYS A 26 -4.76 -19.09 -3.03
N VAL A 27 -5.57 -19.87 -3.75
CA VAL A 27 -5.09 -20.94 -4.64
C VAL A 27 -4.12 -20.36 -5.66
N GLU A 28 -4.50 -19.28 -6.35
CA GLU A 28 -3.65 -18.66 -7.37
C GLU A 28 -2.38 -18.05 -6.77
N HIS A 29 -2.45 -17.48 -5.56
CA HIS A 29 -1.28 -16.99 -4.85
C HIS A 29 -0.31 -18.13 -4.50
N LEU A 30 -0.80 -19.22 -3.90
CA LEU A 30 0.00 -20.38 -3.54
C LEU A 30 0.62 -21.03 -4.79
N GLU A 31 -0.17 -21.20 -5.86
CA GLU A 31 0.32 -21.69 -7.15
C GLU A 31 1.45 -20.81 -7.71
N ALA A 32 1.29 -19.48 -7.65
CA ALA A 32 2.31 -18.53 -8.12
C ALA A 32 3.60 -18.58 -7.27
N CYS A 33 3.47 -18.87 -5.97
CA CYS A 33 4.60 -19.05 -5.05
C CYS A 33 5.23 -20.45 -5.12
N GLY A 34 4.65 -21.39 -5.90
CA GLY A 34 5.09 -22.79 -5.94
C GLY A 34 4.78 -23.56 -4.66
N GLU A 35 3.82 -23.08 -3.86
CA GLU A 35 3.40 -23.70 -2.62
C GLU A 35 2.28 -24.74 -2.83
N PRO A 36 2.18 -25.74 -1.94
CA PRO A 36 1.14 -26.74 -2.04
C PRO A 36 -0.25 -26.16 -1.76
N VAL A 37 -1.17 -26.38 -2.69
CA VAL A 37 -2.59 -26.05 -2.53
C VAL A 37 -3.30 -27.20 -1.82
N THR A 38 -3.54 -27.03 -0.52
CA THR A 38 -4.29 -27.99 0.31
C THR A 38 -5.29 -27.23 1.17
N ALA A 39 -6.35 -27.89 1.63
CA ALA A 39 -7.33 -27.27 2.51
C ALA A 39 -6.67 -26.72 3.80
N ASP A 40 -5.66 -27.40 4.33
CA ASP A 40 -4.91 -26.95 5.51
C ASP A 40 -4.07 -25.71 5.23
N SER A 41 -3.32 -25.67 4.12
CA SER A 41 -2.53 -24.48 3.75
C SER A 41 -3.42 -23.27 3.49
N LEU A 42 -4.60 -23.49 2.88
CA LEU A 42 -5.62 -22.47 2.68
C LEU A 42 -6.25 -22.01 3.99
N TYR A 43 -6.58 -22.93 4.90
CA TYR A 43 -7.14 -22.59 6.21
C TYR A 43 -6.19 -21.71 7.01
N GLN A 44 -4.90 -22.04 7.02
CA GLN A 44 -3.88 -21.20 7.63
C GLN A 44 -3.84 -19.81 6.99
N HIS A 45 -3.79 -19.72 5.66
CA HIS A 45 -3.70 -18.44 4.95
C HIS A 45 -4.96 -17.56 5.06
N LEU A 46 -6.13 -18.18 5.16
CA LEU A 46 -7.41 -17.48 5.29
C LEU A 46 -7.69 -17.02 6.73
N GLN A 47 -7.12 -17.70 7.74
CA GLN A 47 -7.25 -17.29 9.15
C GLN A 47 -6.31 -16.15 9.57
N LEU A 48 -5.37 -15.72 8.74
CA LEU A 48 -4.61 -14.49 9.01
C LEU A 48 -5.45 -13.28 8.59
N PRO A 49 -5.93 -12.42 9.51
CA PRO A 49 -5.34 -12.05 10.82
C PRO A 49 -6.04 -12.68 12.04
N LEU A 50 -5.33 -12.71 13.19
CA LEU A 50 -5.64 -13.38 14.49
C LEU A 50 -7.09 -13.29 15.04
N ASN A 51 -7.95 -12.44 14.51
CA ASN A 51 -9.39 -12.47 14.74
C ASN A 51 -10.05 -13.30 13.64
N GLY A 52 -9.87 -14.63 13.70
CA GLY A 52 -10.38 -15.56 12.70
C GLY A 52 -11.88 -15.34 12.49
N ASP A 53 -12.25 -15.06 11.24
CA ASP A 53 -13.66 -14.94 10.87
C ASP A 53 -14.35 -16.29 11.17
N PRO A 54 -15.39 -16.32 12.02
CA PRO A 54 -16.07 -17.56 12.39
C PRO A 54 -16.75 -18.24 11.19
N THR A 55 -16.87 -17.55 10.06
CA THR A 55 -17.36 -18.11 8.81
C THR A 55 -16.30 -18.90 8.03
N ILE A 56 -15.02 -18.83 8.40
CA ILE A 56 -13.94 -19.61 7.79
C ILE A 56 -13.82 -20.94 8.53
N THR A 57 -14.57 -21.94 8.04
CA THR A 57 -14.48 -23.33 8.51
C THR A 57 -13.80 -24.21 7.48
N MET A 58 -13.14 -25.28 7.93
CA MET A 58 -12.49 -26.26 7.04
C MET A 58 -13.45 -26.79 5.98
N SER A 59 -14.68 -27.12 6.36
CA SER A 59 -15.73 -27.58 5.44
C SER A 59 -16.08 -26.57 4.35
N ARG A 60 -16.06 -25.26 4.66
CA ARG A 60 -16.33 -24.19 3.70
C ARG A 60 -15.17 -23.99 2.74
N ILE A 61 -13.93 -24.22 3.20
CA ILE A 61 -12.74 -24.21 2.34
C ILE A 61 -12.77 -25.39 1.37
N GLU A 62 -13.11 -26.59 1.83
CA GLU A 62 -13.27 -27.77 0.97
C GLU A 62 -14.36 -27.58 -0.09
N GLN A 63 -15.49 -26.96 0.30
CA GLN A 63 -16.54 -26.56 -0.63
C GLN A 63 -16.03 -25.53 -1.64
N GLY A 64 -15.31 -24.50 -1.18
CA GLY A 64 -14.69 -23.50 -2.03
C GLY A 64 -13.70 -24.10 -3.03
N LEU A 65 -12.85 -25.04 -2.60
CA LEU A 65 -11.92 -25.77 -3.45
C LEU A 65 -12.65 -26.54 -4.55
N SER A 66 -13.69 -27.28 -4.17
CA SER A 66 -14.53 -28.03 -5.11
C SER A 66 -15.18 -27.09 -6.13
N GLN A 67 -15.67 -25.94 -5.67
CA GLN A 67 -16.29 -24.91 -6.51
C GLN A 67 -15.29 -24.27 -7.47
N VAL A 68 -14.07 -23.99 -7.02
CA VAL A 68 -12.97 -23.46 -7.84
C VAL A 68 -12.56 -24.47 -8.92
N GLN A 69 -12.43 -25.75 -8.55
CA GLN A 69 -12.13 -26.81 -9.51
C GLN A 69 -13.21 -26.89 -10.59
N TYR A 70 -14.48 -26.87 -10.18
CA TYR A 70 -15.62 -26.81 -11.11
C TYR A 70 -15.56 -25.58 -12.04
N TRP A 71 -15.23 -24.40 -11.54
CA TRP A 71 -15.10 -23.19 -12.36
C TRP A 71 -13.96 -23.28 -13.37
N ARG A 72 -12.84 -23.93 -13.01
CA ARG A 72 -11.70 -24.14 -13.92
C ARG A 72 -12.07 -25.07 -15.07
N GLU A 73 -12.95 -26.04 -14.83
CA GLU A 73 -13.43 -26.98 -15.84
C GLU A 73 -14.48 -26.36 -16.79
N GLN A 74 -15.22 -25.34 -16.35
CA GLN A 74 -16.25 -24.66 -17.15
C GLN A 74 -15.70 -23.41 -17.87
N PHE A 75 -15.59 -23.46 -19.21
CA PHE A 75 -14.91 -22.42 -20.03
C PHE A 75 -15.42 -20.98 -19.80
N ILE A 76 -16.75 -20.79 -19.76
CA ILE A 76 -17.35 -19.46 -19.58
C ILE A 76 -17.03 -18.91 -18.19
N THR A 77 -17.19 -19.74 -17.17
CA THR A 77 -16.95 -19.35 -15.77
C THR A 77 -15.46 -19.08 -15.54
N ARG A 78 -14.56 -19.87 -16.12
CA ARG A 78 -13.11 -19.64 -16.10
C ARG A 78 -12.74 -18.24 -16.60
N ASN A 79 -13.28 -17.82 -17.75
CA ASN A 79 -12.94 -16.51 -18.32
C ASN A 79 -13.46 -15.36 -17.44
N ILE A 80 -14.69 -15.46 -16.93
CA ILE A 80 -15.29 -14.44 -16.06
C ILE A 80 -14.49 -14.32 -14.75
N VAL A 81 -14.14 -15.45 -14.15
CA VAL A 81 -13.33 -15.53 -12.93
C VAL A 81 -11.95 -14.90 -13.14
N HIS A 82 -11.28 -15.23 -14.25
CA HIS A 82 -9.97 -14.65 -14.59
C HIS A 82 -10.04 -13.13 -14.80
N HIS A 83 -11.09 -12.63 -15.48
CA HIS A 83 -11.28 -11.19 -15.67
C HIS A 83 -11.55 -10.48 -14.33
N ARG A 84 -12.35 -11.07 -13.43
CA ARG A 84 -12.57 -10.50 -12.09
C ARG A 84 -11.26 -10.40 -11.31
N LEU A 85 -10.42 -11.44 -11.33
CA LEU A 85 -9.13 -11.41 -10.66
C LEU A 85 -8.25 -10.27 -11.19
N HIS A 86 -8.16 -10.15 -12.52
CA HIS A 86 -7.40 -9.07 -13.14
C HIS A 86 -7.92 -7.68 -12.71
N LEU A 87 -9.23 -7.49 -12.66
CA LEU A 87 -9.83 -6.25 -12.14
C LEU A 87 -9.50 -6.02 -10.66
N ALA A 88 -9.47 -7.05 -9.82
CA ALA A 88 -9.12 -6.94 -8.40
C ALA A 88 -7.65 -6.52 -8.20
N ILE A 89 -6.74 -7.04 -9.01
CA ILE A 89 -5.32 -6.65 -9.02
C ILE A 89 -5.18 -5.18 -9.42
N LEU A 90 -5.83 -4.76 -10.51
CA LEU A 90 -5.81 -3.37 -10.97
C LEU A 90 -6.40 -2.42 -9.91
N ALA A 91 -7.49 -2.82 -9.26
CA ALA A 91 -8.09 -2.02 -8.18
C ALA A 91 -7.12 -1.81 -7.01
N HIS A 92 -6.38 -2.85 -6.60
CA HIS A 92 -5.35 -2.73 -5.56
C HIS A 92 -4.21 -1.79 -5.98
N GLN A 93 -3.76 -1.87 -7.24
CA GLN A 93 -2.72 -0.98 -7.76
C GLN A 93 -3.17 0.48 -7.75
N VAL A 94 -4.38 0.77 -8.23
CA VAL A 94 -4.97 2.11 -8.22
C VAL A 94 -5.07 2.64 -6.79
N GLN A 95 -5.51 1.81 -5.83
CA GLN A 95 -5.60 2.21 -4.44
C GLN A 95 -4.22 2.54 -3.84
N GLY A 96 -3.19 1.77 -4.19
CA GLY A 96 -1.81 2.06 -3.82
C GLY A 96 -1.30 3.39 -4.35
N GLU A 97 -1.60 3.71 -5.62
CA GLU A 97 -1.25 5.00 -6.22
C GLU A 97 -2.00 6.18 -5.58
N ILE A 98 -3.29 6.02 -5.30
CA ILE A 98 -4.08 7.02 -4.56
C ILE A 98 -3.43 7.30 -3.20
N TRP A 99 -3.08 6.25 -2.46
CA TRP A 99 -2.42 6.39 -1.17
C TRP A 99 -1.07 7.12 -1.30
N ARG A 100 -0.27 6.78 -2.32
CA ARG A 100 1.01 7.45 -2.57
C ARG A 100 0.84 8.94 -2.90
N LEU A 101 -0.15 9.29 -3.73
CA LEU A 101 -0.47 10.68 -4.06
C LEU A 101 -0.90 11.47 -2.82
N GLN A 102 -1.67 10.87 -1.91
CA GLN A 102 -2.02 11.49 -0.64
C GLN A 102 -0.79 11.78 0.22
N GLN A 103 0.21 10.90 0.25
CA GLN A 103 1.47 11.16 0.96
C GLN A 103 2.25 12.33 0.33
N TYR A 104 2.30 12.41 -1.00
CA TYR A 104 2.96 13.54 -1.67
C TYR A 104 2.26 14.87 -1.40
N GLN A 105 0.93 14.87 -1.38
CA GLN A 105 0.16 16.05 -1.04
C GLN A 105 0.54 16.56 0.36
N TYR A 106 0.55 15.67 1.36
CA TYR A 106 0.97 16.03 2.72
C TYR A 106 2.41 16.60 2.76
N TYR A 107 3.33 15.98 2.02
CA TYR A 107 4.71 16.44 1.93
C TYR A 107 4.82 17.85 1.33
N PHE A 108 4.12 18.12 0.23
CA PHE A 108 4.11 19.44 -0.41
C PHE A 108 3.46 20.51 0.46
N ASP A 109 2.35 20.19 1.12
CA ASP A 109 1.69 21.11 2.05
C ASP A 109 2.63 21.49 3.21
N ASN A 110 3.40 20.53 3.73
CA ASN A 110 4.39 20.80 4.77
C ASN A 110 5.55 21.65 4.26
N LEU A 111 6.05 21.40 3.04
CA LEU A 111 7.10 22.23 2.42
C LEU A 111 6.63 23.67 2.18
N LEU A 112 5.42 23.85 1.66
CA LEU A 112 4.82 25.17 1.45
C LEU A 112 4.71 25.93 2.78
N ARG A 113 4.20 25.27 3.82
CA ARG A 113 4.12 25.85 5.16
C ARG A 113 5.50 26.26 5.71
N GLN A 114 6.54 25.45 5.47
CA GLN A 114 7.91 25.79 5.88
C GLN A 114 8.45 27.00 5.10
N ALA A 115 8.24 27.05 3.79
CA ALA A 115 8.62 28.20 2.97
C ALA A 115 7.91 29.49 3.43
N ASP A 116 6.60 29.43 3.69
CA ASP A 116 5.84 30.55 4.22
C ASP A 116 6.36 31.01 5.59
N THR A 117 6.74 30.07 6.45
CA THR A 117 7.33 30.38 7.76
C THR A 117 8.67 31.10 7.61
N LEU A 118 9.53 30.62 6.72
CA LEU A 118 10.81 31.28 6.42
C LEU A 118 10.59 32.69 5.86
N LEU A 119 9.67 32.85 4.90
CA LEU A 119 9.34 34.15 4.32
C LEU A 119 8.85 35.13 5.40
N LYS A 120 7.89 34.73 6.25
CA LYS A 120 7.40 35.55 7.37
C LYS A 120 8.53 35.99 8.30
N ASN A 121 9.44 35.06 8.65
CA ASN A 121 10.57 35.37 9.52
C ASN A 121 11.57 36.35 8.88
N THR A 122 11.82 36.23 7.57
CA THR A 122 12.71 37.16 6.85
C THR A 122 12.08 38.55 6.64
N LEU A 123 10.75 38.61 6.50
CA LEU A 123 10.03 39.88 6.37
C LEU A 123 9.85 40.58 7.73
N HIS A 124 9.89 39.84 8.84
CA HIS A 124 9.99 40.36 10.20
C HIS A 124 11.46 40.61 10.62
N LEU A 125 12.27 41.22 9.76
CA LEU A 125 13.48 41.89 10.25
C LEU A 125 13.04 43.07 11.13
N PRO A 126 13.54 43.20 12.38
CA PRO A 126 13.24 44.36 13.19
C PRO A 126 13.81 45.60 12.50
N ALA A 127 12.95 46.51 12.08
CA ALA A 127 13.34 47.82 11.60
C ALA A 127 13.82 48.67 12.79
N GLU A 128 15.02 48.40 13.29
CA GLU A 128 15.79 49.23 14.22
C GLU A 128 17.17 48.57 14.38
N SER A 129 18.21 49.01 13.67
CA SER A 129 19.03 50.10 14.17
C SER A 129 19.93 50.65 13.06
N SER A 130 19.55 51.80 12.53
CA SER A 130 20.45 52.68 11.80
C SER A 130 20.21 54.12 12.23
N THR A 131 20.82 54.51 13.36
CA THR A 131 21.21 55.90 13.64
C THR A 131 22.28 55.96 14.74
N GLY A 132 23.54 56.02 14.30
CA GLY A 132 24.58 56.93 14.82
C GLY A 132 25.14 56.72 16.24
N ALA A 133 26.35 56.15 16.31
CA ALA A 133 27.42 56.72 17.13
C ALA A 133 28.80 56.34 16.57
N VAL A 134 29.56 57.37 16.22
CA VAL A 134 30.93 57.41 15.75
C VAL A 134 31.88 56.67 16.70
N GLY A 135 32.80 55.87 16.15
CA GLY A 135 33.89 55.29 16.94
C GLY A 135 34.75 54.25 16.21
N ALA A 136 35.52 54.67 15.21
CA ALA A 136 36.75 53.96 14.80
C ALA A 136 37.94 54.73 15.41
N PRO A 137 39.08 54.10 15.75
CA PRO A 137 39.94 53.56 14.70
C PRO A 137 40.77 52.29 15.01
N CYS A 138 41.05 51.58 13.92
CA CYS A 138 42.32 50.94 13.52
C CYS A 138 43.25 50.31 14.58
N GLN A 139 43.43 49.00 14.50
CA GLN A 139 44.78 48.41 14.47
C GLN A 139 44.92 47.37 13.37
N GLN A 140 45.86 47.67 12.46
CA GLN A 140 46.45 46.75 11.49
C GLN A 140 47.49 45.85 12.18
N ARG A 141 47.52 44.55 11.86
CA ARG A 141 48.75 43.75 11.70
C ARG A 141 48.41 42.48 10.91
N SER A 142 48.55 42.48 9.59
CA SER A 142 49.77 42.15 8.81
C SER A 142 50.12 40.66 8.79
N LYS A 143 49.87 40.07 7.61
CA LYS A 143 50.64 39.03 6.88
C LYS A 143 50.71 37.60 7.46
N HIS A 144 50.04 36.66 6.78
CA HIS A 144 50.71 35.74 5.83
C HIS A 144 49.70 35.02 4.92
N ARG A 145 50.05 34.92 3.63
CA ARG A 145 49.35 34.21 2.54
C ARG A 145 49.92 32.77 2.41
N PRO A 146 49.40 31.90 1.50
CA PRO A 146 49.03 30.52 1.75
C PRO A 146 50.13 29.51 1.34
N SER A 147 49.94 28.23 1.63
CA SER A 147 50.69 27.18 0.93
C SER A 147 49.82 25.92 0.81
N ASN A 148 49.25 25.78 -0.38
CA ASN A 148 48.92 24.50 -1.00
C ASN A 148 50.21 24.06 -1.71
N ASP A 149 50.72 22.85 -1.45
CA ASP A 149 51.42 21.99 -2.42
C ASP A 149 51.90 20.67 -1.77
N GLY A 150 51.78 19.58 -2.53
CA GLY A 150 52.30 18.22 -2.24
C GLY A 150 51.17 17.20 -2.06
N CYS A 151 50.73 16.40 -3.04
CA CYS A 151 51.42 15.56 -4.03
C CYS A 151 52.35 14.51 -3.37
N LEU A 152 51.93 13.23 -3.48
CA LEU A 152 52.68 11.95 -3.58
C LEU A 152 51.67 10.85 -3.15
N GLN A 153 51.10 10.12 -4.12
CA GLN A 153 51.53 8.78 -4.58
C GLN A 153 51.41 7.69 -3.51
#